data_AF-A0A942Z336-F1
#
_entry.id   AF-A0A942Z336-F1
#
_cell.length_a   1.000
_cell.length_b   1.000
_cell.length_c   1.000
_cell.angle_alpha   90.00
_cell.angle_beta   90.00
_cell.angle_gamma   90.00
#
_symmetry.space_group_name_H-M   'P 1'
#
loop_
_entity.id
_entity.type
_entity.pdbx_description
1 polymer ?
#
loop_
_entity_poly.entity_id
_entity_poly.type
_entity_poly.pdbx_seq_one_letter_code
_entity_poly.pdbx_strand_id
1 'polypeptide(L)'
;MNAAKETFKKLDVEKLLELQKQGFQLSKNFHVAYRSSNLLWFEGTLSFEEYIRFWKKEYSNLKQIKRTDFSDLFSELEDKKIIVSEDRSKIKEKILDKRYDKLNICPGFLMKYTWKDEDAIRLDKSNMFDADFKDKVEAAFSVIGGI
;
A
#
# COMPACT_ATOMS: atom_id res chain seq x y z
N MET A 1 5.12 -9.73 -6.99
CA MET A 1 6.12 -9.25 -6.01
C MET A 1 7.11 -8.25 -6.60
N ASN A 2 7.54 -8.41 -7.86
CA ASN A 2 8.42 -7.43 -8.51
C ASN A 2 7.82 -6.02 -8.59
N ALA A 3 6.51 -5.91 -8.83
CA ALA A 3 5.84 -4.61 -8.87
C ALA A 3 6.03 -3.80 -7.57
N ALA A 4 5.74 -4.40 -6.40
CA ALA A 4 5.93 -3.73 -5.12
C ALA A 4 7.38 -3.29 -4.88
N LYS A 5 8.35 -4.16 -5.21
CA LYS A 5 9.78 -3.80 -5.11
C LYS A 5 10.10 -2.56 -5.95
N GLU A 6 9.70 -2.56 -7.21
CA GLU A 6 9.98 -1.45 -8.13
C GLU A 6 9.26 -0.17 -7.71
N THR A 7 7.99 -0.27 -7.27
CA THR A 7 7.25 0.87 -6.72
C THR A 7 7.99 1.49 -5.54
N PHE A 8 8.30 0.71 -4.50
CA PHE A 8 9.00 1.28 -3.33
C PHE A 8 10.42 1.71 -3.67
N LYS A 9 11.12 1.05 -4.59
CA LYS A 9 12.45 1.49 -5.07
C LYS A 9 12.38 2.88 -5.70
N LYS A 10 11.41 3.14 -6.56
CA LYS A 10 11.24 4.43 -7.26
C LYS A 10 10.48 5.50 -6.47
N LEU A 11 9.79 5.10 -5.41
CA LEU A 11 8.95 5.98 -4.62
C LEU A 11 9.69 7.22 -4.10
N ASP A 12 9.19 8.40 -4.44
CA ASP A 12 9.55 9.67 -3.81
C ASP A 12 8.60 9.91 -2.63
N VAL A 13 9.11 9.68 -1.42
CA VAL A 13 8.30 9.74 -0.19
C VAL A 13 7.83 11.17 0.08
N GLU A 14 8.68 12.16 -0.14
CA GLU A 14 8.33 13.55 0.18
C GLU A 14 7.23 14.04 -0.77
N LYS A 15 7.37 13.78 -2.09
CA LYS A 15 6.32 14.12 -3.05
C LYS A 15 5.02 13.38 -2.79
N LEU A 16 5.08 12.11 -2.39
CA LEU A 16 3.88 11.36 -2.01
C LEU A 16 3.14 12.06 -0.87
N LEU A 17 3.84 12.47 0.19
CA LEU A 17 3.21 13.16 1.33
C LEU A 17 2.69 14.55 0.94
N GLU A 18 3.36 15.24 0.02
CA GLU A 18 2.88 16.51 -0.53
C GLU A 18 1.55 16.39 -1.29
N LEU A 19 1.23 15.23 -1.87
CA LEU A 19 -0.07 15.01 -2.53
C LEU A 19 -1.25 15.23 -1.57
N GLN A 20 -1.08 15.02 -0.26
CA GLN A 20 -2.15 15.32 0.71
C GLN A 20 -2.54 16.80 0.70
N LYS A 21 -1.57 17.70 0.51
CA LYS A 21 -1.81 19.14 0.38
C LYS A 21 -2.56 19.48 -0.91
N GLN A 22 -2.45 18.62 -1.92
CA GLN A 22 -3.15 18.75 -3.19
C GLN A 22 -4.54 18.12 -3.18
N GLY A 23 -5.01 17.59 -2.05
CA GLY A 23 -6.33 16.99 -1.88
C GLY A 23 -6.38 15.47 -2.06
N PHE A 24 -5.24 14.79 -2.20
CA PHE A 24 -5.21 13.33 -2.23
C PHE A 24 -5.41 12.74 -0.84
N GLN A 25 -6.22 11.70 -0.77
CA GLN A 25 -6.33 10.79 0.36
C GLN A 25 -5.31 9.68 0.20
N LEU A 26 -4.52 9.45 1.25
CA LEU A 26 -3.50 8.42 1.29
C LEU A 26 -3.82 7.42 2.40
N SER A 27 -3.74 6.12 2.11
CA SER A 27 -3.94 5.08 3.12
C SER A 27 -3.03 3.88 2.89
N LYS A 28 -2.76 3.16 3.98
CA LYS A 28 -2.03 1.88 3.94
C LYS A 28 -2.87 0.83 3.19
N ASN A 29 -2.20 -0.15 2.59
CA ASN A 29 -2.86 -1.29 1.94
C ASN A 29 -2.00 -2.55 2.05
N PHE A 30 -1.55 -2.85 3.26
CA PHE A 30 -0.76 -4.05 3.51
C PHE A 30 -1.64 -5.29 3.54
N HIS A 31 -1.24 -6.31 2.79
CA HIS A 31 -1.90 -7.60 2.81
C HIS A 31 -0.93 -8.75 2.56
N VAL A 32 -1.40 -9.94 2.90
CA VAL A 32 -0.75 -11.20 2.60
C VAL A 32 -1.60 -11.95 1.58
N ALA A 33 -0.94 -12.52 0.57
CA ALA A 33 -1.60 -13.25 -0.51
C ALA A 33 -0.98 -14.63 -0.74
N TYR A 34 -1.77 -15.54 -1.30
CA TYR A 34 -1.31 -16.81 -1.84
C TYR A 34 -1.63 -16.90 -3.32
N ARG A 35 -0.61 -17.00 -4.16
CA ARG A 35 -0.75 -16.91 -5.62
C ARG A 35 -1.48 -15.61 -5.99
N SER A 36 -2.63 -15.70 -6.68
CA SER A 36 -3.48 -14.56 -7.06
C SER A 36 -4.56 -14.22 -6.03
N SER A 37 -4.65 -14.97 -4.92
CA SER A 37 -5.69 -14.79 -3.91
C SER A 37 -5.18 -13.99 -2.72
N ASN A 38 -5.79 -12.83 -2.48
CA ASN A 38 -5.53 -12.05 -1.28
C ASN A 38 -6.19 -12.72 -0.07
N LEU A 39 -5.44 -12.95 1.00
CA LEU A 39 -5.90 -13.73 2.15
C LEU A 39 -6.33 -12.84 3.32
N LEU A 40 -5.54 -11.84 3.65
CA LEU A 40 -5.75 -11.00 4.83
C LEU A 40 -5.07 -9.63 4.66
N TRP A 41 -5.80 -8.59 5.02
CA TRP A 41 -5.32 -7.20 5.09
C TRP A 41 -5.08 -6.80 6.53
N PHE A 42 -4.15 -5.88 6.71
CA PHE A 42 -3.74 -5.39 8.01
C PHE A 42 -3.63 -3.87 7.99
N GLU A 43 -4.06 -3.26 9.09
CA GLU A 43 -3.90 -1.82 9.31
C GLU A 43 -2.62 -1.52 10.11
N GLY A 44 -2.32 -2.31 11.15
CA GLY A 44 -1.21 -1.99 12.06
C GLY A 44 -1.44 -0.69 12.85
N THR A 45 -0.42 -0.25 13.58
CA THR A 45 -0.49 1.02 14.36
C THR A 45 0.38 2.13 13.81
N LEU A 46 1.27 1.85 12.86
CA LEU A 46 2.06 2.91 12.22
C LEU A 46 1.16 3.93 11.54
N SER A 47 1.55 5.20 11.61
CA SER A 47 1.02 6.24 10.73
C SER A 47 1.32 5.90 9.25
N PHE A 48 0.65 6.59 8.33
CA PHE A 48 0.90 6.38 6.90
C PHE A 48 2.36 6.66 6.53
N GLU A 49 2.93 7.76 7.03
CA GLU A 49 4.32 8.13 6.77
C GLU A 49 5.30 7.09 7.30
N GLU A 50 5.15 6.65 8.55
CA GLU A 50 6.00 5.62 9.15
C GLU A 50 5.93 4.31 8.35
N TYR A 51 4.73 3.90 7.94
CA TYR A 51 4.51 2.73 7.11
C TYR A 51 5.24 2.81 5.77
N ILE A 52 5.12 3.94 5.07
CA ILE A 52 5.76 4.13 3.77
C ILE A 52 7.28 4.14 3.91
N ARG A 53 7.81 4.87 4.90
CA ARG A 53 9.26 4.93 5.15
C ARG A 53 9.82 3.56 5.53
N PHE A 54 9.09 2.77 6.30
CA PHE A 54 9.45 1.38 6.60
C PHE A 54 9.59 0.55 5.33
N TRP A 55 8.55 0.50 4.49
CA TRP A 55 8.62 -0.32 3.27
C TRP A 55 9.58 0.24 2.21
N LYS A 56 9.80 1.55 2.18
CA LYS A 56 10.85 2.18 1.37
C LYS A 56 12.25 1.72 1.78
N LYS A 57 12.48 1.46 3.06
CA LYS A 57 13.74 0.89 3.55
C LYS A 57 13.84 -0.61 3.28
N GLU A 58 12.74 -1.35 3.46
CA GLU A 58 12.72 -2.81 3.43
C GLU A 58 12.43 -3.43 2.05
N TYR A 59 12.21 -2.63 1.00
CA TYR A 59 11.76 -3.13 -0.30
C TYR A 59 12.66 -4.23 -0.91
N SER A 60 13.97 -4.17 -0.69
CA SER A 60 14.92 -5.18 -1.19
C SER A 60 14.67 -6.56 -0.59
N ASN A 61 14.20 -6.60 0.67
CA ASN A 61 13.94 -7.80 1.45
C ASN A 61 12.59 -8.47 1.12
N LEU A 62 11.72 -7.83 0.34
CA LEU A 62 10.45 -8.43 -0.07
C LEU A 62 10.69 -9.75 -0.81
N LYS A 63 10.14 -10.84 -0.30
CA LYS A 63 10.29 -12.16 -0.89
C LYS A 63 9.09 -13.04 -0.57
N GLN A 64 8.97 -14.14 -1.30
CA GLN A 64 8.05 -15.21 -0.92
C GLN A 64 8.56 -15.84 0.37
N ILE A 65 7.70 -15.91 1.37
CA ILE A 65 8.02 -16.51 2.66
C ILE A 65 7.58 -17.96 2.64
N LYS A 66 8.43 -18.88 3.11
CA LYS A 66 8.10 -20.31 3.18
C LYS A 66 7.29 -20.59 4.44
N ARG A 67 6.49 -21.67 4.41
CA ARG A 67 5.67 -22.08 5.55
C ARG A 67 6.43 -22.18 6.88
N THR A 68 7.66 -22.69 6.84
CA THR A 68 8.52 -22.83 8.02
C THR A 68 8.76 -21.51 8.74
N ASP A 69 8.65 -20.39 8.01
CA ASP A 69 9.02 -19.06 8.49
C ASP A 69 7.78 -18.19 8.77
N PHE A 70 6.56 -18.72 8.65
CA PHE A 70 5.32 -17.93 8.83
C PHE A 70 5.19 -17.37 10.24
N SER A 71 5.44 -18.19 11.27
CA SER A 71 5.31 -17.74 12.66
C SER A 71 6.30 -16.61 12.97
N ASP A 72 7.55 -16.77 12.55
CA ASP A 72 8.61 -15.78 12.74
C ASP A 72 8.29 -14.47 12.00
N LEU A 73 7.82 -14.58 10.76
CA LEU A 73 7.36 -13.43 9.98
C LEU A 73 6.30 -12.62 10.72
N PHE A 74 5.23 -13.26 11.21
CA PHE A 74 4.15 -12.51 11.86
C PHE A 74 4.60 -11.91 13.20
N SER A 75 5.49 -12.57 13.93
CA SER A 75 6.10 -11.97 15.13
C SER A 75 6.96 -10.76 14.78
N GLU A 76 7.79 -10.85 13.75
CA GLU A 76 8.58 -9.70 13.29
C GLU A 76 7.68 -8.52 12.87
N LEU A 77 6.62 -8.78 12.09
CA LEU A 77 5.69 -7.73 11.65
C LEU A 77 4.95 -7.07 12.83
N GLU A 78 4.64 -7.83 13.87
CA GLU A 78 4.02 -7.32 15.10
C GLU A 78 5.02 -6.45 15.89
N ASP A 79 6.27 -6.92 16.06
CA ASP A 79 7.34 -6.16 16.71
C ASP A 79 7.63 -4.83 15.99
N LYS A 80 7.52 -4.83 14.65
CA LYS A 80 7.64 -3.63 13.82
C LYS A 80 6.35 -2.81 13.73
N LYS A 81 5.27 -3.20 14.43
CA LYS A 81 3.97 -2.52 14.48
C LYS A 81 3.24 -2.43 13.13
N ILE A 82 3.65 -3.24 12.16
CA ILE A 82 3.03 -3.36 10.83
C ILE A 82 1.68 -4.08 10.92
N ILE A 83 1.58 -5.01 11.87
CA ILE A 83 0.33 -5.66 12.27
C ILE A 83 0.14 -5.48 13.79
N VAL A 84 -1.01 -5.89 14.31
CA VAL A 84 -1.30 -5.83 15.75
C VAL A 84 -1.55 -7.22 16.34
N SER A 85 -1.39 -7.35 17.66
CA SER A 85 -1.64 -8.60 18.41
C SER A 85 -3.04 -9.16 18.18
N GLU A 86 -4.04 -8.29 18.01
CA GLU A 86 -5.44 -8.67 17.81
C GLU A 86 -5.65 -9.43 16.49
N ASP A 87 -4.75 -9.28 15.52
CA ASP A 87 -4.81 -10.00 14.24
C ASP A 87 -4.41 -11.47 14.37
N ARG A 88 -3.79 -11.89 15.48
CA ARG A 88 -3.28 -13.27 15.66
C ARG A 88 -4.35 -14.35 15.47
N SER A 89 -5.56 -14.10 15.96
CA SER A 89 -6.70 -15.02 15.78
C SER A 89 -7.04 -15.21 14.30
N LYS A 90 -7.17 -14.11 13.54
CA LYS A 90 -7.44 -14.11 12.10
C LYS A 90 -6.29 -14.72 11.30
N ILE A 91 -5.04 -14.42 11.67
CA ILE A 91 -3.84 -15.00 11.06
C ILE A 91 -3.85 -16.51 11.23
N LYS A 92 -4.15 -16.99 12.44
CA LYS A 92 -4.24 -18.44 12.71
C LYS A 92 -5.28 -19.09 11.81
N GLU A 93 -6.50 -18.58 11.83
CA GLU A 93 -7.63 -19.15 11.08
C GLU A 93 -7.42 -19.12 9.56
N LYS A 94 -7.00 -17.97 9.03
CA LYS A 94 -6.92 -17.73 7.58
C LYS A 94 -5.61 -18.18 6.96
N ILE A 95 -4.54 -18.34 7.74
CA ILE A 95 -3.20 -18.60 7.22
C ILE A 95 -2.57 -19.83 7.86
N LEU A 96 -2.35 -19.85 9.18
CA LEU A 96 -1.54 -20.90 9.83
C LEU A 96 -2.22 -22.28 9.81
N ASP A 97 -3.54 -22.31 10.02
CA ASP A 97 -4.36 -23.53 9.98
C ASP A 97 -4.59 -24.04 8.55
N LYS A 98 -4.26 -23.24 7.54
CA LYS A 98 -4.35 -23.62 6.13
C LYS A 98 -3.05 -24.26 5.67
N ARG A 99 -3.10 -25.03 4.57
CA ARG A 99 -1.96 -25.77 4.01
C ARG A 99 -1.19 -24.98 2.95
N TYR A 100 -1.01 -23.68 3.13
CA TYR A 100 -0.17 -22.88 2.22
C TYR A 100 1.30 -23.23 2.42
N ASP A 101 2.00 -23.45 1.31
CA ASP A 101 3.44 -23.77 1.25
C ASP A 101 4.31 -22.50 1.30
N LYS A 102 3.75 -21.38 0.84
CA LYS A 102 4.42 -20.07 0.82
C LYS A 102 3.42 -18.93 0.87
N LEU A 103 3.87 -17.71 1.15
CA LEU A 103 3.07 -16.48 1.12
C LEU A 103 3.76 -15.38 0.34
N ASN A 104 2.96 -14.54 -0.30
CA ASN A 104 3.39 -13.27 -0.86
C ASN A 104 3.12 -12.16 0.16
N ILE A 105 4.17 -11.40 0.51
CA ILE A 105 4.06 -10.22 1.36
C ILE A 105 3.87 -9.02 0.44
N CYS A 106 2.74 -8.35 0.57
CA CYS A 106 2.28 -7.35 -0.38
C CYS A 106 2.13 -6.01 0.34
N PRO A 107 3.24 -5.27 0.53
CA PRO A 107 3.14 -3.88 0.95
C PRO A 107 2.57 -3.05 -0.20
N GLY A 108 1.66 -2.16 0.15
CA GLY A 108 0.95 -1.34 -0.81
C GLY A 108 0.35 -0.14 -0.10
N PHE A 109 -0.07 0.83 -0.89
CA PHE A 109 -0.78 2.00 -0.42
C PHE A 109 -1.80 2.42 -1.46
N LEU A 110 -2.81 3.17 -1.01
CA LEU A 110 -3.80 3.78 -1.86
C LEU A 110 -3.49 5.26 -1.99
N MET A 111 -3.57 5.77 -3.23
CA MET A 111 -3.67 7.19 -3.53
C MET A 111 -5.03 7.41 -4.16
N LYS A 112 -5.84 8.30 -3.58
CA LYS A 112 -7.18 8.59 -4.09
C LYS A 112 -7.37 10.09 -4.15
N TYR A 113 -7.72 10.59 -5.32
CA TYR A 113 -8.29 11.93 -5.47
C TYR A 113 -9.79 11.81 -5.73
N THR A 114 -10.58 12.76 -5.24
CA THR A 114 -12.01 12.78 -5.50
C THR A 114 -12.45 14.22 -5.70
N TRP A 115 -12.94 14.50 -6.90
CA TRP A 115 -13.63 15.75 -7.18
C TRP A 115 -14.95 15.77 -6.44
N LYS A 116 -15.28 16.91 -5.82
CA LYS A 116 -16.65 17.18 -5.38
C LYS A 116 -17.52 17.44 -6.61
N ASP A 117 -18.79 17.05 -6.55
CA ASP A 117 -19.73 17.20 -7.66
C ASP A 117 -19.75 18.63 -8.21
N GLU A 118 -19.79 19.63 -7.33
CA GLU A 118 -19.78 21.06 -7.72
C GLU A 118 -18.52 21.46 -8.50
N ASP A 119 -17.35 20.98 -8.06
CA ASP A 119 -16.07 21.26 -8.71
C ASP A 119 -15.98 20.55 -10.06
N ALA A 120 -16.43 19.30 -10.14
CA ALA A 120 -16.47 18.54 -11.38
C ALA A 120 -17.39 19.20 -12.42
N ILE A 121 -18.61 19.60 -12.03
CA ILE A 121 -19.55 20.32 -12.90
C ILE A 121 -18.95 21.66 -13.36
N ARG A 122 -18.27 22.39 -12.48
CA ARG A 122 -17.63 23.68 -12.83
C ARG A 122 -16.52 23.47 -13.86
N LEU A 123 -15.66 22.48 -13.65
CA LEU A 123 -14.57 22.14 -14.56
C LEU A 123 -15.09 21.69 -15.93
N ASP A 124 -16.13 20.87 -15.94
CA ASP A 124 -16.76 20.37 -17.18
C ASP A 124 -17.40 21.50 -17.99
N LYS A 125 -18.20 22.36 -17.33
CA LYS A 125 -18.79 23.56 -17.97
C LYS A 125 -17.74 24.53 -18.52
N SER A 126 -16.52 24.50 -17.97
CA SER A 126 -15.40 25.33 -18.42
C SER A 126 -14.50 24.61 -19.44
N ASN A 127 -14.82 23.38 -19.84
CA ASN A 127 -14.01 22.50 -20.68
C ASN A 127 -12.57 22.28 -20.15
N MET A 128 -12.42 22.26 -18.81
CA MET A 128 -11.14 22.13 -18.10
C MET A 128 -11.00 20.81 -17.36
N PHE A 129 -12.03 19.95 -17.37
CA PHE A 129 -12.03 18.70 -16.61
C PHE A 129 -10.91 17.75 -17.08
N ASP A 130 -10.74 17.57 -18.40
CA ASP A 130 -9.70 16.70 -18.95
C ASP A 130 -8.28 17.15 -18.57
N ALA A 131 -8.05 18.46 -18.58
CA ALA A 131 -6.77 19.03 -18.18
C ALA A 131 -6.51 18.79 -16.70
N ASP A 132 -7.46 19.09 -15.82
CA ASP A 132 -7.30 18.87 -14.38
C ASP A 132 -7.15 17.37 -14.05
N PHE A 133 -7.92 16.49 -14.72
CA PHE A 133 -7.77 15.04 -14.60
C PHE A 133 -6.36 14.59 -14.95
N LYS A 134 -5.84 15.05 -16.10
CA LYS A 134 -4.48 14.73 -16.54
C LYS A 134 -3.45 15.19 -15.52
N ASP A 135 -3.59 16.41 -14.99
CA ASP A 135 -2.70 16.93 -13.95
C ASP A 135 -2.71 16.06 -12.68
N LYS A 136 -3.89 15.58 -12.24
CA LYS A 136 -3.99 14.68 -11.08
C LYS A 136 -3.34 13.31 -11.35
N VAL A 137 -3.52 12.76 -12.56
CA VAL A 137 -2.88 11.50 -12.95
C VAL A 137 -1.36 11.65 -12.99
N GLU A 138 -0.85 12.69 -13.65
CA GLU A 138 0.59 12.97 -13.72
C GLU A 138 1.20 13.16 -12.32
N ALA A 139 0.54 13.95 -11.45
CA ALA A 139 0.95 14.12 -10.07
C ALA A 139 1.06 12.78 -9.33
N ALA A 140 0.02 11.93 -9.41
CA ALA A 140 -0.01 10.64 -8.73
C ALA A 140 1.07 9.66 -9.23
N PHE A 141 1.32 9.59 -10.54
CA PHE A 141 2.31 8.64 -11.07
C PHE A 141 3.75 9.16 -10.94
N SER A 142 3.96 10.49 -10.92
CA SER A 142 5.29 11.07 -10.74
C SER A 142 5.98 10.61 -9.45
N VAL A 143 5.21 10.33 -8.39
CA VAL A 143 5.77 9.90 -7.10
C VAL A 143 6.22 8.44 -7.10
N ILE A 144 5.77 7.62 -8.06
CA ILE A 144 6.11 6.18 -8.15
C ILE A 144 6.98 5.83 -9.37
N GLY A 145 7.63 6.85 -9.96
CA GLY A 145 8.57 6.66 -11.07
C GLY A 145 8.06 7.08 -12.45
N GLY A 146 6.92 7.78 -12.52
CA GLY A 146 6.37 8.34 -13.74
C GLY A 146 5.53 7.38 -14.57
N ILE A 147 4.94 7.93 -15.64
CA ILE A 147 4.29 7.22 -16.75
C ILE A 147 5.24 7.23 -17.94
#